data_AF-A0A530QYU6-F1
#
_entry.id   AF-A0A530QYU6-F1
#
_cell.length_a   1.000
_cell.length_b   1.000
_cell.length_c   1.000
_cell.angle_alpha   90.00
_cell.angle_beta   90.00
_cell.angle_gamma   90.00
#
_symmetry.space_group_name_H-M   'P 1'
#
loop_
_entity.id
_entity.type
_entity.pdbx_description
1 polymer ?
#
loop_
_entity_poly.entity_id
_entity_poly.type
_entity_poly.pdbx_seq_one_letter_code
_entity_poly.pdbx_strand_id
1 'polypeptide(L)'
;MHKCSYIVHLFKCYIVVLSVASTCWPATAAFGWVRHQHRRTLMTSIGLLARVAHQYFVLGETQQAIAERLQINRTKIHRLLAEAKERGIVSIRINAGTSQALEMEEQLRRKYRLDICSVTPNDTGSELGLSEVIGIYAAQTVETLLRDDMTVAMAWGRTMRWLASNIEPVALRNVTVVPLLGSLSRRSSID
;
A
#
# COMPACT_ATOMS: atom_id res chain seq x y z
N MET A 1 19.25 17.43 -17.41
CA MET A 1 18.82 17.86 -16.05
C MET A 1 17.32 17.68 -15.93
N HIS A 2 16.85 16.56 -15.38
CA HIS A 2 15.43 16.34 -15.13
C HIS A 2 15.05 17.02 -13.81
N LYS A 3 14.12 17.98 -13.87
CA LYS A 3 13.53 18.62 -12.69
C LYS A 3 12.60 17.59 -12.03
N CYS A 4 13.09 16.91 -11.00
CA CYS A 4 12.24 16.09 -10.14
C CYS A 4 11.49 17.05 -9.22
N SER A 5 10.19 17.22 -9.46
CA SER A 5 9.32 17.99 -8.56
C SER A 5 9.02 17.12 -7.35
N TYR A 6 9.18 17.64 -6.14
CA TYR A 6 8.86 16.91 -4.91
C TYR A 6 7.57 17.46 -4.32
N ILE A 7 6.68 16.58 -3.85
CA ILE A 7 5.41 16.97 -3.22
C ILE A 7 5.52 16.75 -1.71
N VAL A 8 5.16 17.80 -0.98
CA VAL A 8 5.25 17.87 0.49
C VAL A 8 3.88 17.57 1.09
N HIS A 9 3.77 16.47 1.85
CA HIS A 9 2.59 16.23 2.68
C HIS A 9 2.91 16.51 4.15
N LEU A 10 2.28 17.57 4.67
CA LEU A 10 2.35 17.99 6.06
C LEU A 10 1.44 17.10 6.90
N PHE A 11 1.97 16.05 7.52
CA PHE A 11 1.26 15.33 8.57
C PHE A 11 1.36 16.11 9.88
N LYS A 12 0.47 17.08 10.09
CA LYS A 12 0.15 17.50 11.46
C LYS A 12 -0.55 16.32 12.13
N CYS A 13 0.20 15.55 12.91
CA CYS A 13 -0.33 14.52 13.79
C CYS A 13 -1.30 15.17 14.78
N TYR A 14 -2.58 15.24 14.43
CA TYR A 14 -3.65 15.26 15.41
C TYR A 14 -4.13 13.81 15.58
N ILE A 15 -3.30 13.00 16.25
CA ILE A 15 -3.78 11.81 16.93
C ILE A 15 -4.45 12.34 18.20
N VAL A 16 -5.75 12.57 18.12
CA VAL A 16 -6.54 12.87 19.31
C VAL A 16 -6.62 11.59 20.14
N VAL A 17 -5.77 11.50 21.16
CA VAL A 17 -5.85 10.49 22.22
C VAL A 17 -7.09 10.81 23.06
N LEU A 18 -8.23 10.21 22.72
CA LEU A 18 -9.36 10.12 23.63
C LEU A 18 -9.16 8.89 24.51
N SER A 19 -8.61 9.12 25.70
CA SER A 19 -8.69 8.18 26.82
C SER A 19 -10.15 8.06 27.25
N VAL A 20 -10.89 7.08 26.73
CA VAL A 20 -12.20 6.73 27.26
C VAL A 20 -12.03 5.61 28.27
N ALA A 21 -12.16 6.01 29.54
CA ALA A 21 -12.25 5.12 30.67
C ALA A 21 -13.42 4.14 30.50
N SER A 22 -13.13 2.85 30.70
CA SER A 22 -13.98 1.81 31.26
C SER A 22 -15.49 2.10 31.32
N THR A 23 -16.29 1.47 30.46
CA THR A 23 -17.52 0.74 30.85
C THR A 23 -18.17 -0.02 29.68
N CYS A 24 -18.44 -1.30 29.94
CA CYS A 24 -19.54 -2.13 29.43
C CYS A 24 -19.61 -2.50 27.92
N TRP A 25 -19.20 -3.75 27.64
CA TRP A 25 -19.84 -4.65 26.66
C TRP A 25 -21.34 -4.79 27.01
N PRO A 26 -22.28 -4.98 26.05
CA PRO A 26 -22.54 -6.35 25.62
C PRO A 26 -22.86 -6.59 24.12
N ALA A 27 -22.46 -7.80 23.68
CA ALA A 27 -23.20 -8.76 22.85
C ALA A 27 -23.29 -8.62 21.31
N THR A 28 -22.75 -9.66 20.67
CA THR A 28 -23.28 -10.41 19.51
C THR A 28 -23.54 -9.66 18.20
N ALA A 29 -22.60 -9.77 17.27
CA ALA A 29 -22.91 -9.83 15.85
C ALA A 29 -22.01 -10.88 15.18
N ALA A 30 -22.65 -11.94 14.71
CA ALA A 30 -22.04 -13.04 13.99
C ALA A 30 -21.29 -12.52 12.76
N PHE A 31 -19.97 -12.75 12.73
CA PHE A 31 -19.13 -12.56 11.56
C PHE A 31 -19.46 -13.63 10.52
N GLY A 32 -20.42 -13.33 9.65
CA GLY A 32 -20.66 -14.08 8.42
C GLY A 32 -19.50 -13.85 7.46
N TRP A 33 -18.58 -14.81 7.37
CA TRP A 33 -17.56 -14.87 6.34
C TRP A 33 -18.23 -15.03 4.97
N VAL A 34 -18.45 -13.92 4.27
CA VAL A 34 -18.90 -13.95 2.87
C VAL A 34 -17.71 -14.37 2.00
N ARG A 35 -17.58 -15.68 1.81
CA ARG A 35 -16.79 -16.26 0.72
C ARG A 35 -17.53 -16.03 -0.59
N HIS A 36 -17.22 -14.93 -1.27
CA HIS A 36 -17.55 -14.81 -2.69
C HIS A 36 -16.42 -15.43 -3.53
N GLN A 37 -16.54 -16.72 -3.81
CA GLN A 37 -15.87 -17.35 -4.95
C GLN A 37 -16.87 -17.41 -6.11
N HIS A 38 -16.54 -16.71 -7.21
CA HIS A 38 -16.59 -17.19 -8.60
C HIS A 38 -16.74 -16.02 -9.59
N ARG A 39 -15.64 -15.68 -10.28
CA ARG A 39 -15.68 -15.30 -11.70
C ARG A 39 -14.61 -16.10 -12.43
N ARG A 40 -15.07 -17.02 -13.30
CA ARG A 40 -14.25 -17.68 -14.31
C ARG A 40 -13.91 -16.65 -15.39
N THR A 41 -12.78 -15.98 -15.23
CA THR A 41 -12.05 -15.33 -16.33
C THR A 41 -10.80 -16.17 -16.49
N LEU A 42 -10.51 -16.71 -17.69
CA LEU A 42 -9.35 -17.57 -18.02
C LEU A 42 -8.14 -17.31 -17.10
N MET A 43 -8.13 -17.98 -15.94
CA MET A 43 -7.32 -17.52 -14.81
C MET A 43 -6.02 -18.26 -14.93
N THR A 44 -4.97 -17.56 -15.35
CA THR A 44 -3.62 -18.07 -15.14
C THR A 44 -3.52 -18.43 -13.65
N SER A 45 -3.12 -19.67 -13.35
CA SER A 45 -3.05 -20.16 -11.97
C SER A 45 -2.12 -19.24 -11.15
N ILE A 46 -2.56 -18.84 -9.96
CA ILE A 46 -1.77 -18.01 -9.03
C ILE A 46 -0.39 -18.64 -8.80
N GLY A 47 -0.32 -19.98 -8.74
CA GLY A 47 0.93 -20.72 -8.62
C GLY A 47 1.88 -20.52 -9.80
N LEU A 48 1.37 -20.42 -11.04
CA LEU A 48 2.23 -20.13 -12.21
C LEU A 48 2.77 -18.70 -12.18
N LEU A 49 1.92 -17.73 -11.82
CA LEU A 49 2.34 -16.33 -11.68
C LEU A 49 3.43 -16.16 -10.62
N ALA A 50 3.23 -16.75 -9.44
CA ALA A 50 4.20 -16.72 -8.35
C ALA A 50 5.52 -17.40 -8.74
N ARG A 51 5.46 -18.56 -9.42
CA ARG A 51 6.64 -19.28 -9.88
C ARG A 51 7.45 -18.47 -10.90
N VAL A 52 6.81 -17.90 -11.91
CA VAL A 52 7.48 -17.08 -12.92
C VAL A 52 8.11 -15.84 -12.29
N ALA A 53 7.36 -15.17 -11.39
CA ALA A 53 7.86 -14.03 -10.64
C ALA A 53 9.09 -14.36 -9.78
N HIS A 54 9.05 -15.47 -9.04
CA HIS A 54 10.16 -15.91 -8.19
C HIS A 54 11.44 -16.13 -9.00
N GLN A 55 11.34 -16.82 -10.14
CA GLN A 55 12.52 -17.04 -10.99
C GLN A 55 13.13 -15.76 -11.52
N TYR A 56 12.28 -14.82 -11.93
CA TYR A 56 12.76 -13.57 -12.53
C TYR A 56 13.33 -12.63 -11.46
N PHE A 57 12.57 -12.34 -10.40
CA PHE A 57 12.95 -11.32 -9.41
C PHE A 57 13.86 -11.84 -8.29
N VAL A 58 13.76 -13.11 -7.92
CA VAL A 58 14.55 -13.69 -6.82
C VAL A 58 15.77 -14.44 -7.35
N LEU A 59 15.60 -15.28 -8.38
CA LEU A 59 16.71 -16.06 -8.94
C LEU A 59 17.49 -15.32 -10.03
N GLY A 60 17.00 -14.17 -10.50
CA GLY A 60 17.68 -13.37 -11.53
C GLY A 60 17.73 -14.04 -12.91
N GLU A 61 16.88 -15.04 -13.16
CA GLU A 61 16.85 -15.71 -14.46
C GLU A 61 16.34 -14.76 -15.57
N THR A 62 16.89 -14.89 -16.77
CA THR A 62 16.39 -14.13 -17.92
C THR A 62 15.01 -14.63 -18.34
N GLN A 63 14.16 -13.75 -18.90
CA GLN A 63 12.85 -14.15 -19.43
C GLN A 63 12.95 -15.25 -20.49
N GLN A 64 14.06 -15.28 -21.25
CA GLN A 64 14.33 -16.30 -22.25
C GLN A 64 14.60 -17.67 -21.61
N ALA A 65 15.44 -17.72 -20.58
CA ALA A 65 15.72 -18.96 -19.85
C ALA A 65 14.44 -19.52 -19.18
N ILE A 66 13.62 -18.64 -18.59
CA ILE A 66 12.34 -19.03 -17.99
C ILE A 66 11.38 -19.56 -19.07
N ALA A 67 11.30 -18.90 -20.23
CA ALA A 67 10.47 -19.31 -21.35
C ALA A 67 10.82 -20.72 -21.85
N GLU A 68 12.12 -21.00 -22.03
CA GLU A 68 12.62 -22.32 -22.44
C GLU A 68 12.31 -23.40 -21.42
N ARG A 69 12.58 -23.13 -20.13
CA ARG A 69 12.36 -24.08 -19.04
C ARG A 69 10.88 -24.42 -18.82
N LEU A 70 10.00 -23.43 -19.02
CA LEU A 70 8.55 -23.58 -18.87
C LEU A 70 7.85 -23.94 -20.18
N GLN A 71 8.59 -24.07 -21.28
CA GLN A 71 8.08 -24.33 -22.64
C GLN A 71 6.94 -23.38 -23.04
N ILE A 72 7.10 -22.09 -22.72
CA ILE A 72 6.13 -21.04 -23.04
C ILE A 72 6.81 -19.87 -23.74
N ASN A 73 6.08 -19.21 -24.63
CA ASN A 73 6.62 -18.07 -25.37
C ASN A 73 7.04 -16.93 -24.42
N ARG A 74 8.18 -16.27 -24.70
CA ARG A 74 8.67 -15.07 -24.01
C ARG A 74 7.61 -13.97 -23.88
N THR A 75 6.76 -13.77 -24.90
CA THR A 75 5.64 -12.81 -24.83
C THR A 75 4.64 -13.19 -23.74
N LYS A 76 4.42 -14.49 -23.53
CA LYS A 76 3.57 -14.99 -22.44
C LYS A 76 4.24 -14.75 -21.09
N ILE A 77 5.56 -14.97 -20.95
CA ILE A 77 6.31 -14.62 -19.73
C ILE A 77 6.15 -13.15 -19.38
N HIS A 78 6.31 -12.25 -20.35
CA HIS A 78 6.13 -10.82 -20.13
C HIS A 78 4.72 -10.51 -19.58
N ARG A 79 3.67 -11.07 -20.21
CA ARG A 79 2.29 -10.91 -19.75
C ARG A 79 2.08 -11.49 -18.34
N LEU A 80 2.67 -12.64 -18.04
CA LEU A 80 2.57 -13.27 -16.72
C LEU A 80 3.24 -12.43 -15.64
N LEU A 81 4.40 -11.83 -15.92
CA LEU A 81 5.07 -10.93 -14.99
C LEU A 81 4.26 -9.63 -14.77
N ALA A 82 3.66 -9.09 -15.84
CA ALA A 82 2.77 -7.93 -15.73
C ALA A 82 1.51 -8.27 -14.91
N GLU A 83 0.85 -9.40 -15.19
CA GLU A 83 -0.31 -9.90 -14.46
C GLU A 83 0.03 -10.19 -12.99
N ALA A 84 1.23 -10.68 -12.68
CA ALA A 84 1.67 -10.90 -11.31
C ALA A 84 1.81 -9.57 -10.53
N LYS A 85 2.27 -8.50 -11.18
CA LYS A 85 2.31 -7.15 -10.58
C LYS A 85 0.91 -6.57 -10.40
N GLU A 86 0.09 -6.64 -11.45
CA GLU A 86 -1.29 -6.10 -11.44
C GLU A 86 -2.15 -6.76 -10.34
N ARG A 87 -1.97 -8.07 -10.12
CA ARG A 87 -2.68 -8.81 -9.07
C ARG A 87 -2.06 -8.66 -7.67
N GLY A 88 -0.99 -7.90 -7.51
CA GLY A 88 -0.29 -7.74 -6.23
C GLY A 88 0.42 -9.01 -5.75
N ILE A 89 0.65 -10.01 -6.63
CA ILE A 89 1.45 -11.20 -6.30
C ILE A 89 2.92 -10.80 -6.12
N VAL A 90 3.35 -9.74 -6.81
CA VAL A 90 4.67 -9.13 -6.67
C VAL A 90 4.49 -7.66 -6.32
N SER A 91 5.06 -7.25 -5.19
CA SER A 91 5.27 -5.85 -4.83
C SER A 91 6.76 -5.54 -4.89
N ILE A 92 7.13 -4.44 -5.56
CA ILE A 92 8.53 -4.00 -5.67
C ILE A 92 8.67 -2.75 -4.81
N ARG A 93 9.52 -2.84 -3.78
CA ARG A 93 9.88 -1.71 -2.93
C ARG A 93 11.30 -1.26 -3.27
N ILE A 94 11.44 0.01 -3.62
CA ILE A 94 12.73 0.62 -3.91
C ILE A 94 13.06 1.55 -2.75
N ASN A 95 14.02 1.13 -1.92
CA ASN A 95 14.53 1.94 -0.82
C ASN A 95 15.66 2.85 -1.33
N ALA A 96 15.30 3.92 -2.04
CA ALA A 96 16.24 4.93 -2.52
C ALA A 96 15.99 6.24 -1.79
N GLY A 97 16.56 6.39 -0.58
CA GLY A 97 16.63 7.69 0.07
C GLY A 97 17.61 8.58 -0.69
N THR A 98 17.12 9.48 -1.54
CA THR A 98 17.99 10.48 -2.15
C THR A 98 18.37 11.52 -1.11
N SER A 99 19.62 11.99 -1.09
CA SER A 99 20.06 13.02 -0.14
C SER A 99 19.17 14.27 -0.19
N GLN A 100 18.63 14.58 -1.38
CA GLN A 100 17.71 15.70 -1.60
C GLN A 100 16.35 15.50 -0.93
N ALA A 101 15.77 14.29 -0.98
CA ALA A 101 14.50 14.01 -0.31
C ALA A 101 14.65 14.12 1.21
N LEU A 102 15.73 13.54 1.76
CA LEU A 102 16.03 13.60 3.20
C LEU A 102 16.27 15.02 3.70
N GLU A 103 17.00 15.84 2.94
CA GLU A 103 17.21 17.24 3.28
C GLU A 103 15.89 18.00 3.32
N MET A 104 15.01 17.76 2.33
CA MET A 104 13.72 18.43 2.27
C MET A 104 12.77 17.98 3.40
N GLU A 105 12.73 16.68 3.70
CA GLU A 105 11.99 16.14 4.86
C GLU A 105 12.42 16.84 6.16
N GLU A 106 13.72 16.98 6.41
CA GLU A 106 14.23 17.62 7.62
C GLU A 106 13.91 19.12 7.66
N GLN A 107 14.03 19.83 6.53
CA GLN A 107 13.65 21.24 6.44
C GLN A 107 12.17 21.45 6.77
N LEU A 108 11.29 20.58 6.25
CA LEU A 108 9.85 20.63 6.50
C LEU A 108 9.51 20.26 7.94
N ARG A 109 10.15 19.21 8.46
CA ARG A 109 10.01 18.78 9.84
C ARG A 109 10.35 19.91 10.81
N ARG A 110 11.46 20.63 10.59
CA ARG A 110 11.85 21.81 11.39
C ARG A 110 10.89 22.99 11.22
N LYS A 111 10.55 23.33 9.98
CA LYS A 111 9.71 24.49 9.67
C LYS A 111 8.30 24.36 10.24
N TYR A 112 7.71 23.17 10.15
CA TYR A 112 6.33 22.91 10.56
C TYR A 112 6.22 22.16 11.90
N ARG A 113 7.35 21.85 12.55
CA ARG A 113 7.44 21.10 13.82
C ARG A 113 6.69 19.77 13.75
N LEU A 114 6.96 19.00 12.69
CA LEU A 114 6.38 17.68 12.52
C LEU A 114 7.21 16.65 13.28
N ASP A 115 6.56 15.62 13.80
CA ASP A 115 7.30 14.46 14.35
C ASP A 115 7.92 13.64 13.22
N ILE A 116 7.18 13.52 12.12
CA ILE A 116 7.53 12.71 10.95
C ILE A 116 7.16 13.48 9.69
N CYS A 117 8.06 13.45 8.71
CA CYS A 117 7.81 13.93 7.36
C CYS A 117 8.38 12.90 6.39
N SER A 118 7.59 12.49 5.42
CA SER A 118 8.06 11.69 4.30
C SER A 118 7.73 12.41 2.99
N VAL A 119 8.71 12.44 2.10
CA VAL A 119 8.61 13.08 0.78
C VAL A 119 8.79 12.01 -0.27
N THR A 120 7.84 11.95 -1.19
CA THR A 120 7.95 11.12 -2.39
C THR A 120 8.39 11.97 -3.59
N PRO A 121 9.25 11.45 -4.47
CA PRO A 121 9.43 12.04 -5.79
C PRO A 121 8.09 12.02 -6.54
N ASN A 122 7.78 13.10 -7.24
CA ASN A 122 6.69 13.14 -8.22
C ASN A 122 7.30 12.98 -9.62
N ASP A 123 7.30 11.76 -10.12
CA ASP A 123 7.68 11.51 -11.50
C ASP A 123 6.51 11.88 -12.42
N THR A 124 6.63 13.02 -13.10
CA THR A 124 5.63 13.55 -14.03
C THR A 124 5.36 12.63 -15.23
N GLY A 125 6.17 11.58 -15.43
CA GLY A 125 5.95 10.53 -16.43
C GLY A 125 5.29 9.25 -15.90
N SER A 126 4.93 9.18 -14.61
CA SER A 126 4.29 7.99 -14.04
C SER A 126 2.85 7.85 -14.52
N GLU A 127 2.46 6.62 -14.89
CA GLU A 127 1.04 6.27 -15.11
C GLU A 127 0.25 6.27 -13.79
N LEU A 128 0.94 6.23 -12.65
CA LEU A 128 0.31 6.22 -11.33
C LEU A 128 -0.24 7.60 -10.98
N GLY A 129 -1.45 7.60 -10.42
CA GLY A 129 -2.05 8.84 -9.92
C GLY A 129 -1.33 9.34 -8.68
N LEU A 130 -1.37 10.66 -8.44
CA LEU A 130 -0.75 11.28 -7.25
C LEU A 130 -1.18 10.60 -5.93
N SER A 131 -2.48 10.30 -5.77
CA SER A 131 -2.99 9.61 -4.57
C SER A 131 -2.45 8.20 -4.38
N GLU A 132 -2.09 7.52 -5.46
CA GLU A 132 -1.54 6.17 -5.44
C GLU A 132 -0.08 6.20 -4.99
N VAL A 133 0.73 7.07 -5.59
CA VAL A 133 2.13 7.28 -5.21
C VAL A 133 2.22 7.66 -3.73
N ILE A 134 1.41 8.63 -3.27
CA ILE A 134 1.39 9.02 -1.86
C ILE A 134 0.96 7.85 -0.97
N GLY A 135 -0.05 7.08 -1.37
CA GLY A 135 -0.53 5.94 -0.58
C GLY A 135 0.55 4.88 -0.38
N ILE A 136 1.29 4.55 -1.44
CA ILE A 136 2.39 3.56 -1.40
C ILE A 136 3.51 4.01 -0.46
N TYR A 137 3.97 5.27 -0.57
CA TYR A 137 5.03 5.80 0.30
C TYR A 137 4.57 5.98 1.74
N ALA A 138 3.33 6.42 1.94
CA ALA A 138 2.76 6.57 3.27
C ALA A 138 2.58 5.21 3.97
N ALA A 139 2.27 4.14 3.23
CA ALA A 139 2.20 2.78 3.80
C ALA A 139 3.52 2.38 4.47
N GLN A 140 4.64 2.57 3.77
CA GLN A 140 5.97 2.28 4.32
C GLN A 140 6.28 3.11 5.58
N THR A 141 5.89 4.38 5.58
CA THR A 141 6.07 5.24 6.77
C THR A 141 5.21 4.74 7.92
N VAL A 142 3.93 4.46 7.69
CA VAL A 142 2.99 3.99 8.72
C VAL A 142 3.42 2.64 9.29
N GLU A 143 3.92 1.71 8.48
CA GLU A 143 4.45 0.42 8.93
C GLU A 143 5.48 0.58 10.06
N THR A 144 6.34 1.60 9.99
CA THR A 144 7.36 1.88 11.04
C THR A 144 6.78 2.41 12.35
N LEU A 145 5.54 2.89 12.33
CA LEU A 145 4.87 3.52 13.46
C LEU A 145 3.94 2.57 14.20
N LEU A 146 3.46 1.53 13.52
CA LEU A 146 2.57 0.55 14.11
C LEU A 146 3.28 -0.26 15.20
N ARG A 147 2.62 -0.43 16.34
CA ARG A 147 3.11 -1.19 17.50
C ARG A 147 1.94 -1.94 18.14
N ASP A 148 2.27 -2.91 18.97
CA ASP A 148 1.29 -3.62 19.81
C ASP A 148 0.50 -2.62 20.69
N ASP A 149 -0.73 -3.00 21.04
CA ASP A 149 -1.64 -2.26 21.92
C ASP A 149 -2.04 -0.85 21.42
N MET A 150 -1.88 -0.57 20.12
CA MET A 150 -2.25 0.71 19.51
C MET A 150 -3.72 0.76 19.04
N THR A 151 -4.33 1.93 19.17
CA THR A 151 -5.57 2.27 18.46
C THR A 151 -5.25 3.16 17.27
N VAL A 152 -5.50 2.66 16.06
CA VAL A 152 -5.26 3.37 14.80
C VAL A 152 -6.57 3.95 14.30
N ALA A 153 -6.65 5.28 14.25
CA ALA A 153 -7.81 5.97 13.73
C ALA A 153 -7.61 6.33 12.25
N MET A 154 -8.54 5.94 11.37
CA MET A 154 -8.41 6.15 9.92
C MET A 154 -9.57 6.95 9.33
N ALA A 155 -9.24 7.88 8.44
CA ALA A 155 -10.19 8.53 7.55
C ALA A 155 -10.39 7.69 6.26
N TRP A 156 -11.34 8.10 5.42
CA TRP A 156 -11.53 7.52 4.08
C TRP A 156 -10.98 8.42 2.98
N GLY A 157 -10.75 7.84 1.81
CA GLY A 157 -10.35 8.57 0.61
C GLY A 157 -9.53 7.71 -0.35
N ARG A 158 -9.27 8.23 -1.55
CA ARG A 158 -8.48 7.54 -2.58
C ARG A 158 -7.07 7.21 -2.07
N THR A 159 -6.40 8.19 -1.45
CA THR A 159 -5.06 7.99 -0.87
C THR A 159 -5.07 6.96 0.26
N MET A 160 -6.06 7.02 1.16
CA MET A 160 -6.19 6.07 2.27
C MET A 160 -6.45 4.64 1.79
N ARG A 161 -7.22 4.47 0.70
CA ARG A 161 -7.42 3.17 0.06
C ARG A 161 -6.08 2.60 -0.43
N TRP A 162 -5.29 3.40 -1.14
CA TRP A 162 -3.98 3.00 -1.61
C TRP A 162 -3.01 2.68 -0.48
N LEU A 163 -2.98 3.50 0.57
CA LEU A 163 -2.21 3.25 1.79
C LEU A 163 -2.58 1.90 2.41
N ALA A 164 -3.86 1.68 2.70
CA ALA A 164 -4.31 0.43 3.33
C ALA A 164 -4.06 -0.82 2.46
N SER A 165 -4.02 -0.66 1.14
CA SER A 165 -3.77 -1.77 0.20
C SER A 165 -2.29 -2.10 0.04
N ASN A 166 -1.38 -1.22 0.48
CA ASN A 166 0.07 -1.36 0.33
C ASN A 166 0.81 -1.53 1.66
N ILE A 167 0.12 -1.55 2.79
CA ILE A 167 0.71 -1.94 4.07
C ILE A 167 0.98 -3.45 4.04
N GLU A 168 2.23 -3.86 4.30
CA GLU A 168 2.56 -5.26 4.54
C GLU A 168 1.81 -5.75 5.78
N PRO A 169 1.33 -6.99 5.79
CA PRO A 169 0.82 -7.62 7.00
C PRO A 169 1.89 -7.63 8.12
N VAL A 170 1.68 -6.81 9.15
CA VAL A 170 2.49 -6.82 10.37
C VAL A 170 1.76 -7.62 11.44
N ALA A 171 2.43 -8.59 12.06
CA ALA A 171 1.88 -9.36 13.15
C ALA A 171 1.88 -8.53 14.45
N LEU A 172 0.80 -7.78 14.68
CA LEU A 172 0.63 -6.92 15.85
C LEU A 172 -0.41 -7.50 16.80
N ARG A 173 -0.22 -7.29 18.11
CA ARG A 173 -1.12 -7.71 19.18
C ARG A 173 -1.99 -6.55 19.63
N ASN A 174 -3.26 -6.84 19.92
CA ASN A 174 -4.21 -5.89 20.52
C ASN A 174 -4.36 -4.55 19.78
N VAL A 175 -4.13 -4.54 18.46
CA VAL A 175 -4.33 -3.33 17.65
C VAL A 175 -5.80 -3.18 17.31
N THR A 176 -6.36 -2.00 17.57
CA THR A 176 -7.74 -1.65 17.24
C THR A 176 -7.75 -0.61 16.13
N VAL A 177 -8.57 -0.80 15.10
CA VAL A 177 -8.74 0.17 14.02
C VAL A 177 -10.11 0.83 14.13
N VAL A 178 -10.14 2.16 14.21
CA VAL A 178 -11.38 2.94 14.36
C VAL A 178 -11.54 3.96 13.23
N PRO A 179 -12.77 4.22 12.75
CA PRO A 179 -13.00 5.28 11.79
C PRO A 179 -12.96 6.66 12.48
N LEU A 180 -12.25 7.63 11.90
CA LEU A 180 -12.24 9.03 12.38
C LEU A 180 -13.51 9.80 11.98
N LEU A 181 -14.19 9.36 10.93
CA LEU A 181 -15.39 9.99 10.39
C LEU A 181 -16.53 8.97 10.42
N GLY A 182 -17.70 9.38 10.89
CA GLY A 182 -18.87 8.49 11.00
C GLY A 182 -19.47 8.16 9.64
N SER A 183 -19.70 6.87 9.36
CA SER A 183 -20.33 6.27 8.16
C SER A 183 -21.00 7.24 7.16
N LEU A 184 -20.49 7.27 5.91
CA LEU A 184 -21.27 7.76 4.77
C LEU A 184 -22.31 6.71 4.36
N SER A 185 -23.46 6.71 5.03
CA SER A 185 -24.66 6.06 4.52
C SER A 185 -25.28 6.89 3.39
N ARG A 186 -24.60 7.00 2.26
CA ARG A 186 -25.23 7.28 0.96
C ARG A 186 -24.30 6.92 -0.19
N ARG A 187 -24.67 5.86 -0.91
CA ARG A 187 -24.29 5.66 -2.31
C ARG A 187 -24.92 6.83 -3.08
N SER A 188 -24.17 7.88 -3.39
CA SER A 188 -24.55 8.73 -4.51
C SER A 188 -24.10 7.99 -5.76
N SER A 189 -25.02 7.23 -6.36
CA SER A 189 -24.91 6.84 -7.76
C SER A 189 -24.75 8.11 -8.57
N ILE A 190 -23.60 8.25 -9.22
CA ILE A 190 -23.42 9.19 -10.32
C ILE A 190 -23.59 8.33 -11.56
N ASP A 191 -24.77 8.48 -12.18
CA ASP A 191 -25.00 8.13 -13.58
C ASP A 191 -24.20 9.07 -14.49
#